data_AF-A0A448UC77-F1
#
_entry.id   AF-A0A448UC77-F1
#
_cell.length_a   1.000
_cell.length_b   1.000
_cell.length_c   1.000
_cell.angle_alpha   90.00
_cell.angle_beta   90.00
_cell.angle_gamma   90.00
#
_symmetry.space_group_name_H-M   'P 1'
#
loop_
_entity.id
_entity.type
_entity.pdbx_description
1 polymer ?
#
loop_
_entity_poly.entity_id
_entity_poly.type
_entity_poly.pdbx_seq_one_letter_code
_entity_poly.pdbx_strand_id
1 'polypeptide(L)'
;MGRRIGKGRLKENRGAETLSDGLRDNACLKAENSKDIIDSEITFLWDGSHLLQEHNSDGLYTYIYTDQDSYEPLAQIRDWTHEEETKQSTHYFHCDQIGIPREMTDKDGNLLWFGDYYGWGKLKSETNVTETAHQPFRLQNQYFDQETGLHYNFFRYYEPDAGRFVNQDPIGLRGGENFYQFAFNAKTWIDPLGLKKKSSSRKPKFVSTKSTGRTKPRNRLESKIMDQVKKHPEKGDVLIDKSQIKDKCYAGKGVFGK
;
A
#
# COMPACT_ATOMS: atom_id res chain seq x y z
N MET A 1 -8.40 -3.61 21.85
CA MET A 1 -7.95 -2.50 20.99
C MET A 1 -6.49 -2.74 20.65
N GLY A 2 -6.22 -3.45 19.54
CA GLY A 2 -4.97 -4.17 19.24
C GLY A 2 -3.71 -3.31 19.31
N ARG A 3 -2.71 -3.74 20.10
CA ARG A 3 -1.39 -3.10 20.30
C ARG A 3 -0.48 -3.43 19.10
N ARG A 4 0.21 -2.42 18.55
CA ARG A 4 1.40 -2.60 17.70
C ARG A 4 2.63 -2.69 18.61
N ILE A 5 3.47 -3.71 18.44
CA ILE A 5 4.79 -3.80 19.08
C ILE A 5 5.85 -3.64 17.98
N GLY A 6 6.65 -2.58 18.08
CA GLY A 6 7.93 -2.49 17.40
C GLY A 6 9.08 -2.69 18.41
N LYS A 7 9.96 -3.67 18.13
CA LYS A 7 11.44 -3.67 18.27
C LYS A 7 11.97 -5.08 18.53
N GLY A 8 12.97 -5.48 17.74
CA GLY A 8 13.80 -6.66 18.00
C GLY A 8 14.96 -6.78 17.01
N ARG A 9 16.10 -6.18 17.37
CA ARG A 9 17.41 -6.29 16.71
C ARG A 9 17.93 -7.74 16.75
N LEU A 10 18.23 -8.34 15.61
CA LEU A 10 19.15 -9.49 15.54
C LEU A 10 20.56 -8.94 15.30
N LYS A 11 21.51 -9.31 16.18
CA LYS A 11 22.94 -9.05 15.95
C LYS A 11 23.38 -9.90 14.77
N GLU A 12 23.89 -9.24 13.72
CA GLU A 12 24.60 -9.88 12.62
C GLU A 12 25.77 -10.71 13.16
N ASN A 13 25.94 -11.92 12.61
CA ASN A 13 27.26 -12.42 12.28
C ASN A 13 27.39 -12.35 10.75
N ARG A 14 28.09 -11.29 10.31
CA ARG A 14 28.79 -11.05 9.04
C ARG A 14 28.28 -11.80 7.79
N GLY A 15 27.70 -11.02 6.90
CA GLY A 15 27.62 -11.31 5.47
C GLY A 15 26.70 -10.31 4.82
N ALA A 16 27.25 -9.41 4.01
CA ALA A 16 26.56 -8.34 3.29
C ALA A 16 25.15 -8.73 2.78
N GLU A 17 24.11 -8.20 3.44
CA GLU A 17 22.71 -8.37 3.03
C GLU A 17 22.04 -7.00 2.86
N THR A 18 21.29 -6.90 1.77
CA THR A 18 20.48 -5.75 1.36
C THR A 18 19.47 -5.36 2.43
N LEU A 19 19.49 -4.09 2.83
CA LEU A 19 18.55 -3.44 3.75
C LEU A 19 17.09 -3.63 3.28
N SER A 20 16.34 -4.48 3.96
CA SER A 20 14.89 -4.60 3.82
C SER A 20 14.20 -3.85 4.96
N ASP A 21 13.43 -2.81 4.62
CA ASP A 21 12.61 -2.05 5.59
C ASP A 21 11.29 -2.79 5.86
N GLY A 22 11.39 -4.03 6.37
CA GLY A 22 10.26 -4.95 6.55
C GLY A 22 9.18 -4.39 7.47
N LEU A 23 8.09 -3.90 6.89
CA LEU A 23 6.87 -3.52 7.60
C LEU A 23 6.04 -4.79 7.87
N ARG A 24 5.47 -4.94 9.07
CA ARG A 24 4.70 -6.11 9.51
C ARG A 24 3.30 -5.70 9.94
N ASP A 25 2.27 -6.34 9.40
CA ASP A 25 0.87 -6.20 9.83
C ASP A 25 0.34 -7.53 10.37
N ASN A 26 -0.53 -7.52 11.40
CA ASN A 26 -0.95 -8.73 12.13
C ASN A 26 -2.47 -8.77 12.30
N ALA A 27 -3.16 -9.70 11.64
CA ALA A 27 -4.57 -9.93 11.86
C ALA A 27 -4.77 -10.71 13.18
N CYS A 28 -5.63 -10.20 14.08
CA CYS A 28 -5.90 -10.81 15.38
C CYS A 28 -7.40 -11.03 15.61
N LEU A 29 -7.79 -12.28 15.84
CA LEU A 29 -9.14 -12.66 16.30
C LEU A 29 -9.24 -12.45 17.81
N LYS A 30 -10.23 -11.67 18.26
CA LYS A 30 -10.49 -11.52 19.70
C LYS A 30 -11.34 -12.67 20.22
N ALA A 31 -10.78 -13.51 21.08
CA ALA A 31 -11.55 -14.39 21.95
C ALA A 31 -11.74 -13.73 23.33
N GLU A 32 -12.95 -13.78 23.88
CA GLU A 32 -13.34 -12.95 25.04
C GLU A 32 -12.63 -13.27 26.36
N ASN A 33 -11.79 -14.30 26.47
CA ASN A 33 -11.05 -14.59 27.71
C ASN A 33 -9.73 -15.39 27.53
N SER A 34 -9.04 -15.27 26.40
CA SER A 34 -7.75 -15.93 26.17
C SER A 34 -6.77 -14.99 25.46
N LYS A 35 -5.47 -15.13 25.77
CA LYS A 35 -4.36 -14.41 25.13
C LYS A 35 -4.64 -14.17 23.64
N ASP A 36 -4.51 -12.93 23.18
CA ASP A 36 -4.59 -12.54 21.76
C ASP A 36 -3.82 -13.58 20.91
N ILE A 37 -4.55 -14.37 20.12
CA ILE A 37 -3.96 -15.33 19.18
C ILE A 37 -3.68 -14.52 17.91
N ILE A 38 -2.42 -14.47 17.49
CA ILE A 38 -2.04 -13.94 16.17
C ILE A 38 -2.56 -14.97 15.17
N ASP A 39 -3.53 -14.57 14.35
CA ASP A 39 -4.20 -15.46 13.40
C ASP A 39 -3.45 -15.51 12.07
N SER A 40 -2.82 -14.40 11.69
CA SER A 40 -1.88 -14.33 10.56
C SER A 40 -0.98 -13.08 10.64
N GLU A 41 0.26 -13.21 10.19
CA GLU A 41 1.23 -12.10 10.03
C GLU A 41 1.45 -11.89 8.52
N ILE A 42 1.35 -10.64 8.07
CA ILE A 42 1.70 -10.21 6.72
C ILE A 42 3.00 -9.43 6.78
N THR A 43 3.99 -9.84 5.98
CA THR A 43 5.28 -9.14 5.87
C THR A 43 5.40 -8.45 4.52
N PHE A 44 5.77 -7.16 4.52
CA PHE A 44 5.94 -6.38 3.30
C PHE A 44 7.42 -6.08 2.99
N LEU A 45 7.79 -6.17 1.72
CA LEU A 45 9.07 -5.72 1.19
C LEU A 45 8.85 -4.50 0.29
N TRP A 46 9.58 -3.43 0.57
CA TRP A 46 9.50 -2.16 -0.17
C TRP A 46 10.82 -1.87 -0.89
N ASP A 47 10.75 -1.30 -2.09
CA ASP A 47 11.87 -0.60 -2.74
C ASP A 47 11.52 0.87 -2.88
N GLY A 48 12.15 1.68 -2.03
CA GLY A 48 11.79 3.08 -1.92
C GLY A 48 10.33 3.23 -1.48
N SER A 49 9.49 3.77 -2.38
CA SER A 49 8.06 3.99 -2.11
C SER A 49 7.14 2.97 -2.78
N HIS A 50 7.70 1.98 -3.48
CA HIS A 50 6.97 0.92 -4.15
C HIS A 50 6.90 -0.33 -3.27
N LEU A 51 5.70 -0.91 -3.17
CA LEU A 51 5.52 -2.21 -2.54
C LEU A 51 5.98 -3.29 -3.52
N LEU A 52 7.08 -3.97 -3.22
CA LEU A 52 7.60 -5.02 -4.10
C LEU A 52 7.02 -6.38 -3.80
N GLN A 53 6.89 -6.73 -2.52
CA GLN A 53 6.36 -8.03 -2.14
C GLN A 53 5.51 -7.94 -0.88
N GLU A 54 4.55 -8.84 -0.78
CA GLU A 54 3.90 -9.19 0.47
C GLU A 54 3.97 -10.71 0.66
N HIS A 55 4.20 -11.13 1.88
CA HIS A 55 4.21 -12.53 2.27
C HIS A 55 3.09 -12.75 3.27
N ASN A 56 2.09 -13.49 2.81
CA ASN A 56 0.89 -13.85 3.56
C ASN A 56 0.95 -15.33 3.93
N SER A 57 -0.01 -15.78 4.76
CA SER A 57 -0.17 -17.20 5.08
C SER A 57 -0.50 -18.07 3.87
N ASP A 58 -1.05 -17.49 2.80
CA ASP A 58 -1.52 -18.17 1.60
C ASP A 58 -0.57 -18.05 0.40
N GLY A 59 0.55 -17.34 0.54
CA GLY A 59 1.57 -17.23 -0.51
C GLY A 59 2.42 -15.96 -0.43
N LEU A 60 3.44 -15.93 -1.28
CA LEU A 60 4.26 -14.76 -1.58
C LEU A 60 3.72 -14.09 -2.84
N TYR A 61 3.41 -12.80 -2.75
CA TYR A 61 2.97 -12.00 -3.88
C TYR A 61 4.04 -10.98 -4.21
N THR A 62 4.55 -11.02 -5.44
CA THR A 62 5.54 -10.08 -5.98
C THR A 62 4.89 -9.17 -7.00
N TYR A 63 5.08 -7.86 -6.87
CA TYR A 63 4.45 -6.85 -7.69
C TYR A 63 5.41 -6.23 -8.70
N ILE A 64 4.95 -6.11 -9.93
CA ILE A 64 5.64 -5.47 -11.05
C ILE A 64 4.82 -4.25 -11.46
N TYR A 65 5.49 -3.11 -11.65
CA TYR A 65 4.87 -1.85 -12.03
C TYR A 65 5.15 -1.50 -13.50
N THR A 66 4.28 -0.69 -14.09
CA THR A 66 4.34 -0.26 -15.50
C THR A 66 5.62 0.47 -15.86
N ASP A 67 6.13 1.33 -14.97
CA ASP A 67 7.42 2.01 -15.11
C ASP A 67 7.96 2.48 -13.75
N GLN A 68 9.25 2.85 -13.69
CA GLN A 68 9.92 3.30 -12.45
C GLN A 68 9.29 4.57 -11.86
N ASP A 69 8.68 5.38 -12.71
CA ASP A 69 7.94 6.60 -12.40
C ASP A 69 6.41 6.30 -12.39
N SER A 70 5.96 5.10 -12.02
CA SER A 70 4.53 4.82 -11.92
C SER A 70 4.24 3.89 -10.75
N TYR A 71 3.09 4.11 -10.11
CA TYR A 71 2.57 3.23 -9.07
C TYR A 71 1.38 2.41 -9.58
N GLU A 72 1.15 2.45 -10.88
CA GLU A 72 0.17 1.61 -11.56
C GLU A 72 0.75 0.20 -11.69
N PRO A 73 0.12 -0.79 -11.03
CA PRO A 73 0.59 -2.16 -11.08
C PRO A 73 0.36 -2.72 -12.48
N LEU A 74 1.33 -3.52 -12.93
CA LEU A 74 1.31 -4.20 -14.23
C LEU A 74 1.02 -5.69 -14.05
N ALA A 75 1.75 -6.35 -13.16
CA ALA A 75 1.59 -7.77 -12.91
C ALA A 75 1.86 -8.13 -11.44
N GLN A 76 1.29 -9.26 -11.02
CA GLN A 76 1.54 -9.92 -9.75
C GLN A 76 2.01 -11.34 -10.04
N ILE A 77 3.12 -11.74 -9.44
CA ILE A 77 3.58 -13.14 -9.43
C ILE A 77 3.22 -13.69 -8.05
N ARG A 78 2.43 -14.75 -8.00
CA ARG A 78 2.07 -15.45 -6.77
C ARG A 78 2.81 -16.77 -6.70
N ASP A 79 3.58 -16.97 -5.65
CA ASP A 79 4.20 -18.24 -5.30
C ASP A 79 3.52 -18.82 -4.06
N TRP A 80 3.13 -20.09 -4.09
CA TRP A 80 2.53 -20.76 -2.93
C TRP A 80 2.87 -22.25 -2.90
N THR A 81 2.77 -22.88 -1.73
CA THR A 81 2.97 -24.32 -1.58
C THR A 81 1.63 -25.04 -1.52
N HIS A 82 1.49 -26.12 -2.28
CA HIS A 82 0.33 -27.00 -2.25
C HIS A 82 0.79 -28.45 -2.35
N GLU A 83 0.42 -29.29 -1.38
CA GLU A 83 0.79 -30.72 -1.34
C GLU A 83 2.31 -30.94 -1.51
N GLU A 84 3.11 -30.15 -0.78
CA GLU A 84 4.59 -30.18 -0.83
C GLU A 84 5.23 -29.68 -2.14
N GLU A 85 4.42 -29.29 -3.13
CA GLU A 85 4.90 -28.68 -4.38
C GLU A 85 4.77 -27.15 -4.34
N THR A 86 5.82 -26.46 -4.79
CA THR A 86 5.76 -25.01 -5.03
C THR A 86 5.10 -24.74 -6.38
N LYS A 87 4.01 -23.97 -6.35
CA LYS A 87 3.27 -23.50 -7.52
C LYS A 87 3.49 -22.00 -7.69
N GLN A 88 3.45 -21.58 -8.95
CA GLN A 88 3.57 -20.18 -9.34
C GLN A 88 2.49 -19.82 -10.34
N SER A 89 1.90 -18.63 -10.20
CA SER A 89 1.02 -18.03 -11.19
C SER A 89 1.39 -16.57 -11.44
N THR A 90 1.06 -16.08 -12.63
CA THR A 90 1.20 -14.66 -12.98
C THR A 90 -0.16 -14.10 -13.31
N HIS A 91 -0.49 -12.99 -12.67
CA HIS A 91 -1.72 -12.24 -12.86
C HIS A 91 -1.40 -10.86 -13.42
N TYR A 92 -2.22 -10.36 -14.34
CA TYR A 92 -2.03 -9.08 -15.01
C TYR A 92 -3.11 -8.10 -14.57
N PHE A 93 -2.71 -6.91 -14.14
CA PHE A 93 -3.66 -5.85 -13.77
C PHE A 93 -4.04 -5.03 -14.99
N HIS A 94 -5.34 -4.77 -15.13
CA HIS A 94 -5.88 -3.86 -16.14
C HIS A 94 -6.41 -2.63 -15.41
N CYS A 95 -5.69 -1.51 -15.54
CA CYS A 95 -6.01 -0.28 -14.84
C CYS A 95 -6.75 0.73 -15.72
N ASP A 96 -7.54 1.61 -15.10
CA ASP A 96 -8.16 2.73 -15.82
C ASP A 96 -7.18 3.90 -16.07
N GLN A 97 -7.67 5.00 -16.63
CA GLN A 97 -6.84 6.18 -16.95
C GLN A 97 -6.13 6.84 -15.77
N ILE A 98 -6.59 6.62 -14.53
CA ILE A 98 -5.94 7.14 -13.32
C ILE A 98 -5.06 6.08 -12.64
N GLY A 99 -4.99 4.86 -13.18
CA GLY A 99 -4.16 3.77 -12.68
C GLY A 99 -4.80 2.99 -11.54
N ILE A 100 -6.13 3.05 -11.35
CA ILE A 100 -6.83 2.14 -10.43
C ILE A 100 -7.08 0.81 -11.16
N PRO A 101 -6.75 -0.34 -10.55
CA PRO A 101 -7.07 -1.63 -11.14
C PRO A 101 -8.58 -1.81 -11.30
N ARG A 102 -9.02 -2.30 -12.46
CA ARG A 102 -10.42 -2.61 -12.76
C ARG A 102 -10.64 -4.10 -12.96
N GLU A 103 -9.65 -4.77 -13.53
CA GLU A 103 -9.69 -6.20 -13.80
C GLU A 103 -8.32 -6.81 -13.51
N MET A 104 -8.31 -8.12 -13.26
CA MET A 104 -7.10 -8.92 -13.17
C MET A 104 -7.31 -10.23 -13.93
N THR A 105 -6.36 -10.60 -14.78
CA THR A 105 -6.43 -11.82 -15.60
C THR A 105 -5.24 -12.73 -15.38
N ASP A 106 -5.38 -14.01 -15.69
CA ASP A 106 -4.25 -14.94 -15.77
C ASP A 106 -3.44 -14.78 -17.07
N LYS A 107 -2.42 -15.63 -17.26
CA LYS A 107 -1.58 -15.69 -18.46
C LYS A 107 -2.31 -16.06 -19.74
N ASP A 108 -3.45 -16.72 -19.64
CA ASP A 108 -4.25 -17.18 -20.77
C ASP A 108 -5.36 -16.16 -21.10
N GLY A 109 -5.48 -15.08 -20.32
CA GLY A 109 -6.46 -14.01 -20.49
C GLY A 109 -7.79 -14.28 -19.79
N ASN A 110 -7.89 -15.32 -18.96
CA ASN A 110 -9.10 -15.58 -18.19
C ASN A 110 -9.23 -14.58 -17.05
N LEU A 111 -10.45 -14.12 -16.81
CA LEU A 111 -10.76 -13.17 -15.73
C LEU A 111 -10.64 -13.85 -14.36
N LEU A 112 -9.83 -13.26 -13.48
CA LEU A 112 -9.63 -13.71 -12.10
C LEU A 112 -10.40 -12.84 -11.11
N TRP A 113 -10.39 -11.52 -11.34
CA TRP A 113 -11.03 -10.54 -10.47
C TRP A 113 -11.48 -9.33 -11.26
N PHE A 114 -12.60 -8.72 -10.87
CA PHE A 114 -13.00 -7.39 -11.35
C PHE A 114 -13.58 -6.54 -10.22
N GLY A 115 -13.43 -5.21 -10.33
CA GLY A 115 -13.88 -4.27 -9.31
C GLY A 115 -14.44 -2.96 -9.86
N ASP A 116 -15.53 -2.52 -9.25
CA ASP A 116 -16.15 -1.22 -9.45
C ASP A 116 -15.84 -0.29 -8.29
N TYR A 117 -15.71 1.01 -8.58
CA TYR A 117 -15.26 2.00 -7.59
C TYR A 117 -16.11 3.26 -7.62
N TYR A 118 -16.27 3.86 -6.44
CA TYR A 118 -16.76 5.22 -6.30
C TYR A 118 -15.68 6.24 -6.69
N GLY A 119 -16.08 7.50 -6.87
CA GLY A 119 -15.21 8.57 -7.36
C GLY A 119 -13.96 8.81 -6.53
N TRP A 120 -13.98 8.53 -5.22
CA TRP A 120 -12.84 8.69 -4.31
C TRP A 120 -12.04 7.40 -4.08
N GLY A 121 -12.19 6.41 -4.96
CA GLY A 121 -11.40 5.18 -4.92
C GLY A 121 -11.89 4.13 -3.94
N LYS A 122 -13.04 4.33 -3.27
CA LYS A 122 -13.71 3.28 -2.49
C LYS A 122 -14.19 2.19 -3.43
N LEU A 123 -13.81 0.94 -3.17
CA LEU A 123 -14.34 -0.23 -3.85
C LEU A 123 -15.85 -0.33 -3.55
N LYS A 124 -16.67 -0.26 -4.59
CA LYS A 124 -18.13 -0.31 -4.52
C LYS A 124 -18.61 -1.76 -4.50
N SER A 125 -18.04 -2.57 -5.37
CA SER A 125 -18.33 -3.99 -5.52
C SER A 125 -17.14 -4.64 -6.20
N GLU A 126 -16.91 -5.91 -5.90
CA GLU A 126 -15.94 -6.74 -6.58
C GLU A 126 -16.52 -8.11 -6.87
N THR A 127 -15.89 -8.83 -7.77
CA THR A 127 -16.12 -10.24 -7.99
C THR A 127 -14.77 -10.93 -8.17
N ASN A 128 -14.53 -11.90 -7.30
CA ASN A 128 -13.37 -12.76 -7.33
C ASN A 128 -13.78 -14.09 -7.98
N VAL A 129 -13.51 -14.25 -9.27
CA VAL A 129 -13.98 -15.38 -10.10
C VAL A 129 -13.39 -16.69 -9.61
N THR A 130 -12.16 -16.67 -9.11
CA THR A 130 -11.45 -17.87 -8.64
C THR A 130 -11.43 -18.01 -7.13
N GLU A 131 -12.08 -17.10 -6.39
CA GLU A 131 -12.07 -16.96 -4.92
C GLU A 131 -10.68 -16.81 -4.27
N THR A 132 -9.63 -16.80 -5.10
CA THR A 132 -8.21 -16.89 -4.72
C THR A 132 -7.41 -15.73 -5.29
N ALA A 133 -8.04 -14.87 -6.09
CA ALA A 133 -7.41 -13.69 -6.63
C ALA A 133 -7.15 -12.68 -5.52
N HIS A 134 -5.91 -12.20 -5.39
CA HIS A 134 -5.55 -11.19 -4.40
C HIS A 134 -5.27 -9.85 -5.05
N GLN A 135 -6.14 -8.86 -4.80
CA GLN A 135 -6.07 -7.52 -5.39
C GLN A 135 -6.18 -6.46 -4.29
N PRO A 136 -5.06 -5.99 -3.71
CA PRO A 136 -5.10 -5.03 -2.61
C PRO A 136 -4.98 -3.57 -3.06
N PHE A 137 -4.58 -3.29 -4.31
CA PHE A 137 -4.32 -1.93 -4.75
C PHE A 137 -5.60 -1.11 -4.95
N ARG A 138 -5.51 0.20 -4.69
CA ARG A 138 -6.61 1.16 -4.86
C ARG A 138 -6.15 2.30 -5.78
N LEU A 139 -6.35 3.57 -5.41
CA LEU A 139 -5.73 4.68 -6.15
C LEU A 139 -4.20 4.53 -6.16
N GLN A 140 -3.49 5.21 -7.07
CA GLN A 140 -2.03 5.03 -7.20
C GLN A 140 -1.27 5.14 -5.87
N ASN A 141 -0.48 4.10 -5.59
CA ASN A 141 0.26 3.83 -4.35
C ASN A 141 -0.58 3.66 -3.07
N GLN A 142 -1.84 3.28 -3.22
CA GLN A 142 -2.70 2.92 -2.10
C GLN A 142 -2.84 1.40 -2.00
N TYR A 143 -2.62 0.89 -0.79
CA TYR A 143 -2.84 -0.49 -0.39
C TYR A 143 -4.05 -0.58 0.55
N PHE A 144 -4.99 -1.47 0.28
CA PHE A 144 -6.14 -1.68 1.14
C PHE A 144 -5.75 -2.47 2.38
N ASP A 145 -5.87 -1.84 3.53
CA ASP A 145 -5.68 -2.48 4.83
C ASP A 145 -7.05 -3.01 5.31
N GLN A 146 -7.21 -4.33 5.27
CA GLN A 146 -8.44 -5.01 5.64
C GLN A 146 -8.78 -4.84 7.13
N GLU A 147 -7.80 -4.69 8.01
CA GLU A 147 -8.03 -4.57 9.45
C GLU A 147 -8.72 -3.26 9.81
N THR A 148 -8.35 -2.19 9.11
CA THR A 148 -8.86 -0.84 9.36
C THR A 148 -9.94 -0.42 8.38
N GLY A 149 -10.02 -1.06 7.22
CA GLY A 149 -10.83 -0.62 6.08
C GLY A 149 -10.32 0.67 5.42
N LEU A 150 -9.15 1.17 5.85
CA LEU A 150 -8.50 2.34 5.30
C LEU A 150 -7.52 1.95 4.20
N HIS A 151 -7.08 2.93 3.43
CA HIS A 151 -6.06 2.72 2.42
C HIS A 151 -4.73 3.27 2.94
N TYR A 152 -3.74 2.40 3.11
CA TYR A 152 -2.38 2.81 3.40
C TYR A 152 -1.79 3.50 2.16
N ASN A 153 -1.36 4.76 2.32
CA ASN A 153 -0.78 5.60 1.29
C ASN A 153 0.56 6.14 1.80
N PHE A 154 1.52 5.22 1.92
CA PHE A 154 2.92 5.43 2.31
C PHE A 154 3.11 6.24 3.61
N PHE A 155 3.01 7.58 3.58
CA PHE A 155 3.12 8.40 4.78
C PHE A 155 1.81 8.54 5.58
N ARG A 156 0.64 8.25 4.98
CA ARG A 156 -0.66 8.51 5.61
C ARG A 156 -1.69 7.42 5.32
N TYR A 157 -2.69 7.27 6.19
CA TYR A 157 -3.89 6.50 5.88
C TYR A 157 -4.96 7.40 5.26
N TYR A 158 -5.56 6.90 4.19
CA TYR A 158 -6.61 7.54 3.43
C TYR A 158 -7.95 6.87 3.72
N GLU A 159 -8.95 7.68 4.02
CA GLU A 159 -10.34 7.26 4.20
C GLU A 159 -11.11 7.45 2.88
N PRO A 160 -11.47 6.37 2.19
CA PRO A 160 -12.05 6.47 0.84
C PRO A 160 -13.51 6.90 0.84
N ASP A 161 -14.22 6.75 1.96
CA ASP A 161 -15.58 7.28 2.15
C ASP A 161 -15.62 8.80 2.20
N ALA A 162 -14.66 9.40 2.92
CA ALA A 162 -14.56 10.85 3.08
C ALA A 162 -13.70 11.53 2.00
N GLY A 163 -12.89 10.76 1.26
CA GLY A 163 -12.01 11.30 0.22
C GLY A 163 -10.83 12.10 0.76
N ARG A 164 -10.34 11.78 1.97
CA ARG A 164 -9.30 12.55 2.68
C ARG A 164 -8.37 11.66 3.48
N PHE A 165 -7.24 12.22 3.92
CA PHE A 165 -6.39 11.58 4.91
C PHE A 165 -7.00 11.69 6.32
N VAL A 166 -6.77 10.67 7.13
CA VAL A 166 -7.14 10.66 8.55
C VAL A 166 -6.09 11.39 9.40
N ASN A 167 -4.83 11.42 8.96
CA ASN A 167 -3.71 12.08 9.64
C ASN A 167 -3.37 13.43 9.02
N GLN A 168 -2.85 14.34 9.83
CA GLN A 168 -2.30 15.61 9.34
C GLN A 168 -1.08 15.38 8.44
N ASP A 169 -0.89 16.29 7.49
CA ASP A 169 0.26 16.28 6.61
C ASP A 169 1.58 16.49 7.40
N PRO A 170 2.51 15.53 7.39
CA PRO A 170 3.75 15.65 8.18
C PRO A 170 4.69 16.74 7.65
N ILE A 171 4.50 17.21 6.40
CA ILE A 171 5.25 18.37 5.88
C ILE A 171 4.51 19.71 6.09
N GLY A 172 3.37 19.68 6.79
CA GLY A 172 2.58 20.85 7.18
C GLY A 172 2.17 21.71 6.00
N LEU A 173 2.31 23.04 6.13
CA LEU A 173 1.91 24.02 5.11
C LEU A 173 2.62 23.83 3.75
N ARG A 174 3.71 23.06 3.67
CA ARG A 174 4.36 22.74 2.38
C ARG A 174 3.55 21.78 1.51
N GLY A 175 2.68 20.97 2.13
CA GLY A 175 1.70 20.11 1.46
C GLY A 175 0.43 20.87 1.02
N GLY A 176 0.14 21.99 1.67
CA GLY A 176 -0.95 22.91 1.39
C GLY A 176 -1.60 23.43 2.66
N GLU A 177 -2.64 24.25 2.52
CA GLU A 177 -3.36 24.84 3.66
C GLU A 177 -4.28 23.84 4.36
N ASN A 178 -4.78 22.83 3.63
CA ASN A 178 -5.59 21.76 4.20
C ASN A 178 -4.73 20.51 4.46
N PHE A 179 -4.40 20.26 5.73
CA PHE A 179 -3.53 19.17 6.17
C PHE A 179 -4.10 17.77 5.97
N TYR A 180 -5.40 17.64 5.68
CA TYR A 180 -6.04 16.35 5.46
C TYR A 180 -6.39 16.10 3.99
N GLN A 181 -6.12 17.06 3.10
CA GLN A 181 -6.55 16.95 1.72
C GLN A 181 -5.73 15.90 0.96
N PHE A 182 -6.43 14.94 0.35
CA PHE A 182 -5.82 14.02 -0.60
C PHE A 182 -5.52 14.71 -1.94
N ALA A 183 -6.56 15.22 -2.61
CA ALA A 183 -6.45 15.82 -3.93
C ALA A 183 -7.56 16.86 -4.15
N PHE A 184 -7.48 17.61 -5.26
CA PHE A 184 -8.60 18.48 -5.69
C PHE A 184 -9.74 17.66 -6.31
N ASN A 185 -9.40 16.61 -7.06
CA ASN A 185 -10.33 15.60 -7.55
C ASN A 185 -9.54 14.32 -7.86
N ALA A 186 -10.12 13.15 -7.63
CA ALA A 186 -9.45 11.86 -7.91
C ALA A 186 -9.34 11.53 -9.41
N LYS A 187 -10.05 12.26 -10.29
CA LYS A 187 -10.05 12.00 -11.75
C LYS A 187 -8.77 12.47 -12.45
N THR A 188 -8.14 13.53 -11.94
CA THR A 188 -6.99 14.17 -12.60
C THR A 188 -5.82 14.42 -11.65
N TRP A 189 -5.94 14.04 -10.39
CA TRP A 189 -4.89 14.21 -9.39
C TRP A 189 -4.70 12.94 -8.58
N ILE A 190 -3.45 12.72 -8.19
CA ILE A 190 -3.01 11.63 -7.33
C ILE A 190 -2.04 12.18 -6.27
N ASP A 191 -1.91 11.50 -5.14
CA ASP A 191 -0.86 11.79 -4.14
C ASP A 191 -0.17 10.48 -3.75
N PRO A 192 0.80 10.01 -4.54
CA PRO A 192 1.38 8.68 -4.32
C PRO A 192 2.24 8.56 -3.07
N LEU A 193 2.75 9.66 -2.53
CA LEU A 193 3.49 9.60 -1.27
C LEU A 193 2.57 9.87 -0.09
N GLY A 194 1.36 10.39 -0.32
CA GLY A 194 0.56 10.94 0.74
C GLY A 194 1.23 12.15 1.38
N LEU A 195 1.82 13.05 0.60
CA LEU A 195 2.44 14.30 1.09
C LEU A 195 2.11 15.51 0.23
N LYS A 196 1.93 15.30 -1.08
CA LYS A 196 1.67 16.39 -2.00
C LYS A 196 1.02 15.88 -3.27
N LYS A 197 -0.24 16.24 -3.45
CA LYS A 197 -1.00 16.04 -4.68
C LYS A 197 -0.27 16.55 -5.93
N LYS A 198 -0.33 15.76 -6.99
CA LYS A 198 0.19 16.06 -8.33
C LYS A 198 -0.86 15.75 -9.39
N SER A 199 -0.84 16.49 -10.49
CA SER A 199 -1.66 16.17 -11.67
C SER A 199 -1.26 14.80 -12.21
N SER A 200 -2.25 13.96 -12.51
CA SER A 200 -2.08 12.64 -13.12
C SER A 200 -1.75 12.70 -14.61
N SER A 201 -1.71 13.90 -15.22
CA SER A 201 -1.41 14.10 -16.64
C SER A 201 -0.11 13.37 -17.03
N ARG A 202 -0.25 12.18 -17.62
CA ARG A 202 0.82 11.40 -18.25
C ARG A 202 1.34 12.24 -19.41
N LYS A 203 2.36 13.08 -19.17
CA LYS A 203 3.18 13.55 -20.30
C LYS A 203 4.01 12.34 -20.73
N PRO A 204 3.90 11.84 -21.97
CA PRO A 204 4.80 10.80 -22.44
C PRO A 204 6.23 11.33 -22.28
N LYS A 205 6.99 10.74 -21.37
CA LYS A 205 8.41 11.05 -21.22
C LYS A 205 9.16 10.13 -22.17
N PHE A 206 9.98 10.72 -23.05
CA PHE A 206 10.97 9.95 -23.79
C PHE A 206 12.00 9.43 -22.79
N VAL A 207 11.93 8.14 -22.45
CA VAL A 207 12.90 7.52 -21.52
C VAL A 207 14.16 7.16 -22.30
N SER A 208 15.10 8.09 -22.33
CA SER A 208 16.47 7.87 -22.81
C SER A 208 17.33 7.36 -21.64
N THR A 209 17.14 6.13 -21.17
CA THR A 209 18.07 5.58 -20.17
C THR A 209 18.20 4.07 -20.25
N LYS A 210 19.45 3.60 -20.31
CA LYS A 210 19.83 2.21 -20.02
C LYS A 210 19.37 1.88 -18.59
N SER A 211 18.45 0.94 -18.43
CA SER A 211 17.90 0.55 -17.13
C SER A 211 18.99 -0.07 -16.24
N THR A 212 19.27 0.54 -15.09
CA THR A 212 20.24 0.01 -14.11
C THR A 212 19.59 -0.86 -13.02
N GLY A 213 18.31 -1.24 -13.17
CA GLY A 213 17.60 -2.08 -12.20
C GLY A 213 17.37 -1.45 -10.81
N ARG A 214 17.62 -0.15 -10.64
CA ARG A 214 17.37 0.60 -9.39
C ARG A 214 16.38 1.72 -9.65
N THR A 215 15.36 1.83 -8.79
CA THR A 215 14.37 2.90 -8.82
C THR A 215 15.04 4.20 -8.39
N LYS A 216 15.12 5.19 -9.29
CA LYS A 216 15.62 6.53 -8.94
C LYS A 216 14.46 7.33 -8.35
N PRO A 217 14.70 8.16 -7.32
CA PRO A 217 13.67 9.06 -6.82
C PRO A 217 13.19 9.97 -7.95
N ARG A 218 11.88 10.08 -8.11
CA ARG A 218 11.26 10.66 -9.31
C ARG A 218 11.46 12.17 -9.40
N ASN A 219 11.78 12.80 -8.27
CA ASN A 219 12.12 14.20 -8.17
C ASN A 219 13.02 14.48 -6.96
N ARG A 220 13.56 15.71 -6.91
CA ARG A 220 14.45 16.18 -5.83
C ARG A 220 13.79 16.21 -4.44
N LEU A 221 12.46 16.27 -4.38
CA LEU A 221 11.72 16.27 -3.11
C LEU A 221 11.66 14.85 -2.55
N GLU A 222 11.26 13.88 -3.37
CA GLU A 222 11.28 12.46 -3.04
C GLU A 222 12.69 12.01 -2.68
N SER A 223 13.71 12.43 -3.43
CA SER A 223 15.10 12.08 -3.09
C SER A 223 15.50 12.58 -1.71
N LYS A 224 15.09 13.80 -1.34
CA LYS A 224 15.38 14.38 -0.02
C LYS A 224 14.61 13.68 1.09
N ILE A 225 13.35 13.36 0.86
CA ILE A 225 12.50 12.66 1.84
C ILE A 225 13.06 11.26 2.09
N MET A 226 13.36 10.51 1.03
CA MET A 226 13.93 9.15 1.15
C MET A 226 15.33 9.18 1.78
N ASP A 227 16.16 10.17 1.44
CA ASP A 227 17.48 10.36 2.07
C ASP A 227 17.36 10.74 3.56
N GLN A 228 16.34 11.52 3.94
CA GLN A 228 16.06 11.86 5.33
C GLN A 228 15.58 10.65 6.14
N VAL A 229 14.66 9.84 5.59
CA VAL A 229 14.19 8.58 6.20
C VAL A 229 15.38 7.62 6.39
N LYS A 230 16.24 7.49 5.38
CA LYS A 230 17.41 6.61 5.40
C LYS A 230 18.52 7.06 6.38
N LYS A 231 18.72 8.37 6.55
CA LYS A 231 19.75 8.95 7.43
C LYS A 231 19.36 8.95 8.90
N HIS A 232 18.07 8.84 9.19
CA HIS A 232 17.56 8.86 10.55
C HIS A 232 16.51 7.76 10.77
N PRO A 233 16.84 6.47 10.61
CA PRO A 233 15.89 5.39 10.89
C PRO A 233 15.36 5.42 12.34
N GLU A 234 16.17 5.96 13.27
CA GLU A 234 15.82 6.17 14.68
C GLU A 234 15.05 7.46 14.99
N LYS A 235 15.11 8.45 14.08
CA LYS A 235 14.27 9.66 14.11
C LYS A 235 13.27 9.67 12.96
N GLY A 236 12.95 8.51 12.41
CA GLY A 236 11.70 8.34 11.70
C GLY A 236 10.68 8.76 12.74
N ASP A 237 10.21 10.01 12.65
CA ASP A 237 9.10 10.47 13.45
C ASP A 237 8.10 9.34 13.37
N VAL A 238 7.60 8.89 14.52
CA VAL A 238 6.50 7.95 14.52
C VAL A 238 5.37 8.68 13.79
N LEU A 239 5.28 8.45 12.47
CA LEU A 239 4.44 9.25 11.57
C LEU A 239 2.97 9.05 11.94
N ILE A 240 2.68 7.95 12.64
CA ILE A 240 1.39 7.61 13.20
C ILE A 240 1.63 6.86 14.52
N ASP A 241 1.53 7.57 15.64
CA ASP A 241 1.43 6.92 16.94
C ASP A 241 0.02 6.33 17.06
N LYS A 242 -0.14 5.13 17.64
CA LYS A 242 -1.47 4.52 17.85
C LYS A 242 -2.42 5.44 18.64
N SER A 243 -1.89 6.37 19.42
CA SER A 243 -2.64 7.42 20.11
C SER A 243 -3.15 8.56 19.21
N GLN A 244 -2.59 8.74 18.01
CA GLN A 244 -3.04 9.72 17.02
C GLN A 244 -4.23 9.21 16.18
N ILE A 245 -4.43 7.89 16.12
CA ILE A 245 -5.67 7.25 15.62
C ILE A 245 -6.75 7.26 16.73
N LYS A 246 -6.85 8.37 17.49
CA LYS A 246 -7.85 8.56 18.57
C LYS A 246 -8.66 9.84 18.38
N ASP A 247 -8.80 10.31 17.14
CA ASP A 247 -9.71 11.41 16.89
C ASP A 247 -11.12 11.00 17.34
N LYS A 248 -11.67 11.76 18.30
CA LYS A 248 -13.02 11.55 18.85
C LYS A 248 -14.11 11.59 17.78
N CYS A 249 -13.80 12.11 16.58
CA CYS A 249 -14.66 12.05 15.41
C CYS A 249 -14.89 10.62 14.88
N TYR A 250 -14.04 9.66 15.25
CA TYR A 250 -14.09 8.26 14.81
C TYR A 250 -14.30 7.27 15.96
N ALA A 251 -14.48 7.77 17.20
CA ALA A 251 -14.99 6.99 18.32
C ALA A 251 -16.52 6.86 18.19
N GLY A 252 -16.99 6.05 17.24
CA GLY A 252 -18.38 5.63 17.14
C GLY A 252 -19.16 6.24 15.97
N LYS A 253 -19.11 5.56 14.82
CA LYS A 253 -20.28 5.35 13.95
C LYS A 253 -20.20 3.97 13.30
N GLY A 254 -20.33 2.96 14.16
CA GLY A 254 -20.72 1.60 13.79
C GLY A 254 -22.02 1.26 14.52
N VAL A 255 -23.08 2.05 14.28
CA VAL A 255 -24.44 1.65 14.64
C VAL A 255 -25.07 1.08 13.37
N PHE A 256 -24.97 -0.23 13.19
CA PHE A 256 -25.97 -0.98 12.44
C PHE A 256 -26.99 -1.46 13.47
N GLY A 257 -28.21 -0.95 13.36
CA GLY A 257 -29.29 -1.23 14.30
C GLY A 257 -29.88 -2.64 14.17
N LYS A 258 -30.54 -3.04 15.25
CA LYS A 258 -31.95 -3.45 15.20
C LYS A 258 -32.71 -2.61 16.23
#